data_AF-A0A7S2FEP8-F1
#
_entry.id   AF-A0A7S2FEP8-F1
#
_cell.length_a   1.000
_cell.length_b   1.000
_cell.length_c   1.000
_cell.angle_alpha   90.00
_cell.angle_beta   90.00
_cell.angle_gamma   90.00
#
_symmetry.space_group_name_H-M   'P 1'
#
loop_
_entity.id
_entity.type
_entity.pdbx_description
1 polymer ?
#
loop_
_entity_poly.entity_id
_entity_poly.type
_entity_poly.pdbx_seq_one_letter_code
_entity_poly.pdbx_strand_id
1 'polypeptide(L)'
;AKGLVTENKDHYMITECSARQWFVVELSQEVHAETVTLANYEFYSSTVRVFQVLGTQETPTYDDGVSVFTGQDDEVSSDDKATGLAAPGTEGGASSGKN
;
A
#
# COMPACT_ATOMS: atom_id res chain seq x y z
N ALA A 1 9.04 2.92 13.26
CA ALA A 1 10.02 2.92 12.16
C ALA A 1 10.10 4.32 11.57
N LYS A 2 11.28 4.77 11.13
CA LYS A 2 11.47 6.06 10.44
C LYS A 2 11.74 5.80 8.96
N GLY A 3 11.35 6.72 8.09
CA GLY A 3 11.65 6.64 6.66
C GLY A 3 10.71 5.77 5.82
N LEU A 4 9.51 5.47 6.31
CA LEU A 4 8.50 4.76 5.51
C LEU A 4 7.77 5.70 4.52
N VAL A 5 7.39 6.88 5.00
CA VAL A 5 6.77 7.95 4.20
C VAL A 5 7.69 9.16 4.31
N THR A 6 8.53 9.35 3.30
CA THR A 6 9.55 10.41 3.25
C THR A 6 9.90 10.73 1.81
N GLU A 7 10.20 12.00 1.53
CA GLU A 7 10.66 12.45 0.22
C GLU A 7 12.15 12.15 -0.01
N ASN A 8 12.94 12.06 1.07
CA ASN A 8 14.36 11.81 0.99
C ASN A 8 14.64 10.33 0.67
N LYS A 9 15.12 10.06 -0.54
CA LYS A 9 15.46 8.72 -1.04
C LYS A 9 16.70 8.09 -0.40
N ASP A 10 17.51 8.86 0.33
CA ASP A 10 18.64 8.35 1.10
C ASP A 10 18.23 7.88 2.50
N HIS A 11 16.99 8.19 2.92
CA HIS A 11 16.43 7.79 4.19
C HIS A 11 15.22 6.90 3.95
N TYR A 12 15.36 5.59 4.13
CA TYR A 12 14.25 4.63 3.97
C TYR A 12 14.26 3.57 5.06
N MET A 13 13.13 2.89 5.22
CA MET A 13 13.02 1.78 6.15
C MET A 13 13.67 0.51 5.56
N ILE A 14 14.63 -0.06 6.29
CA ILE A 14 15.26 -1.35 5.95
C ILE A 14 14.67 -2.45 6.83
N THR A 15 14.43 -3.62 6.24
CA THR A 15 13.93 -4.82 6.92
C THR A 15 14.76 -6.03 6.51
N GLU A 16 14.87 -7.02 7.40
CA GLU A 16 15.52 -8.29 7.07
C GLU A 16 14.72 -9.02 5.98
N CYS A 17 15.40 -9.69 5.04
CA CYS A 17 14.73 -10.35 3.91
C CYS A 17 13.78 -11.49 4.32
N SER A 18 13.99 -12.09 5.49
CA SER A 18 13.12 -13.14 6.05
C SER A 18 11.97 -12.60 6.91
N ALA A 19 11.95 -11.30 7.19
CA ALA A 19 10.92 -10.70 8.04
C ALA A 19 9.60 -10.56 7.29
N ARG A 20 8.50 -10.96 7.94
CA ARG A 20 7.15 -10.57 7.53
C ARG A 20 6.80 -9.27 8.25
N GLN A 21 6.82 -8.16 7.51
CA GLN A 21 6.55 -6.84 8.06
C GLN A 21 5.21 -6.29 7.56
N TRP A 22 4.49 -5.62 8.45
CA TRP A 22 3.35 -4.78 8.13
C TRP A 22 3.52 -3.43 8.81
N PHE A 23 2.83 -2.42 8.27
CA PHE A 23 2.78 -1.08 8.82
C PHE A 23 1.40 -0.48 8.56
N VAL A 24 0.99 0.47 9.40
CA VAL A 24 -0.25 1.23 9.24
C VAL A 24 0.15 2.67 8.94
N VAL A 25 -0.45 3.24 7.89
CA VAL A 25 -0.28 4.64 7.53
C VAL A 25 -1.63 5.33 7.71
N GLU A 26 -1.66 6.34 8.55
CA GLU A 26 -2.79 7.27 8.64
C GLU A 26 -2.56 8.39 7.63
N LEU A 27 -3.58 8.66 6.81
CA LEU A 27 -3.54 9.76 5.86
C LEU A 27 -3.98 11.03 6.58
N SER A 28 -3.33 12.16 6.28
CA SER A 28 -3.65 13.45 6.91
C SER A 28 -5.06 13.97 6.57
N GLN A 29 -5.69 13.38 5.55
CA GLN A 29 -7.03 13.69 5.09
C GLN A 29 -7.60 12.49 4.33
N GLU A 30 -8.91 12.49 4.15
CA GLU A 30 -9.60 11.51 3.31
C GLU A 30 -9.22 11.72 1.83
N VAL A 31 -8.82 10.63 1.16
CA VAL A 31 -8.46 10.64 -0.26
C VAL A 31 -9.07 9.44 -0.98
N HIS A 32 -9.34 9.62 -2.28
CA HIS A 32 -9.64 8.49 -3.16
C HIS A 32 -8.30 7.89 -3.63
N ALA A 33 -7.87 6.80 -2.98
CA ALA A 33 -6.61 6.14 -3.33
C ALA A 33 -6.81 5.29 -4.59
N GLU A 34 -6.29 5.76 -5.73
CA GLU A 34 -6.33 5.02 -7.00
C GLU A 34 -5.10 4.13 -7.20
N THR A 35 -3.95 4.52 -6.65
CA THR A 35 -2.71 3.77 -6.83
C THR A 35 -1.85 3.81 -5.59
N VAL A 36 -1.34 2.65 -5.20
CA VAL A 36 -0.30 2.53 -4.17
C VAL A 36 0.98 2.08 -4.83
N THR A 37 2.05 2.84 -4.62
CA THR A 37 3.36 2.57 -5.19
C THR A 37 4.36 2.18 -4.11
N LEU A 38 5.02 1.02 -4.25
CA LEU A 38 6.17 0.65 -3.43
C LEU A 38 7.45 0.87 -4.21
N ALA A 39 8.47 1.42 -3.54
CA ALA A 39 9.78 1.64 -4.12
C ALA A 39 10.87 0.98 -3.26
N ASN A 40 11.82 0.34 -3.94
CA ASN A 40 13.02 -0.19 -3.33
C ASN A 40 14.23 0.55 -3.90
N TYR A 41 14.97 1.25 -3.03
CA TYR A 41 16.12 2.08 -3.42
C TYR A 41 17.47 1.43 -3.11
N GLU A 42 17.49 0.21 -2.56
CA GLU A 42 18.73 -0.49 -2.22
C GLU A 42 19.11 -1.50 -3.31
N PHE A 43 20.24 -1.25 -3.97
CA PHE A 43 20.68 -2.01 -5.15
C PHE A 43 20.97 -3.49 -4.85
N TYR A 44 21.48 -3.80 -3.66
CA TYR A 44 21.83 -5.18 -3.25
C TYR A 44 20.81 -5.79 -2.28
N SER A 45 19.52 -5.45 -2.42
CA SER A 45 18.46 -5.97 -1.55
C SER A 45 17.49 -6.91 -2.26
N SER A 46 16.81 -7.75 -1.47
CA SER A 46 15.65 -8.49 -1.98
C SER A 46 14.51 -7.53 -2.29
N THR A 47 13.73 -7.86 -3.32
CA THR A 47 12.53 -7.11 -3.69
C THR A 47 11.28 -7.65 -2.98
N VAL A 48 10.30 -6.77 -2.72
CA VAL A 48 8.94 -7.14 -2.32
C VAL A 48 8.25 -7.93 -3.43
N ARG A 49 7.95 -9.20 -3.19
CA ARG A 49 7.32 -10.05 -4.21
C ARG A 49 5.81 -9.89 -4.24
N VAL A 50 5.19 -10.13 -3.08
CA VAL A 50 3.73 -10.10 -2.92
C VAL A 50 3.45 -9.27 -1.68
N PHE A 51 2.54 -8.31 -1.82
CA PHE A 51 2.10 -7.48 -0.70
C PHE A 51 0.58 -7.38 -0.69
N GLN A 52 0.04 -7.05 0.48
CA GLN A 52 -1.38 -6.81 0.67
C GLN A 52 -1.57 -5.40 1.21
N VAL A 53 -2.53 -4.67 0.65
CA VAL A 53 -2.97 -3.36 1.12
C VAL A 53 -4.35 -3.53 1.72
N LEU A 54 -4.51 -3.04 2.94
CA LEU A 54 -5.75 -3.05 3.69
C LEU A 54 -6.18 -1.60 3.88
N GLY A 55 -7.40 -1.27 3.47
CA GLY A 55 -7.96 0.07 3.58
C GLY A 55 -9.22 0.08 4.43
N THR A 56 -9.33 1.07 5.31
CA THR A 56 -10.55 1.38 6.09
C THR A 56 -10.76 2.88 6.15
N GLN A 57 -12.01 3.30 6.24
CA GLN A 57 -12.38 4.70 6.48
C GLN A 57 -12.51 5.01 7.97
N GLU A 58 -12.76 3.99 8.80
CA GLU A 58 -12.97 4.14 10.25
C GLU A 58 -11.86 3.46 11.05
N THR A 59 -11.48 4.08 12.16
CA THR A 59 -10.60 3.49 13.17
C THR A 59 -11.29 3.57 14.54
N PRO A 60 -11.30 2.50 15.36
CA PRO A 60 -10.67 1.20 15.14
C PRO A 60 -11.40 0.34 14.09
N THR A 61 -10.62 -0.45 13.37
CA THR A 61 -11.10 -1.25 12.25
C THR A 61 -11.70 -2.58 12.72
N TYR A 62 -12.90 -2.91 12.24
CA TYR A 62 -13.49 -4.24 12.36
C TYR A 62 -13.31 -5.02 11.05
N ASP A 63 -13.29 -6.36 11.13
CA ASP A 63 -13.02 -7.25 9.98
C ASP A 63 -14.01 -7.07 8.81
N ASP A 64 -15.20 -6.52 9.08
CA ASP A 64 -16.27 -6.32 8.09
C ASP A 64 -16.14 -5.03 7.25
N GLY A 65 -15.29 -4.08 7.67
CA GLY A 65 -15.12 -2.78 7.01
C GLY A 65 -13.84 -2.63 6.18
N VAL A 66 -13.04 -3.69 6.02
CA VAL A 66 -11.71 -3.61 5.39
C VAL A 66 -11.77 -4.02 3.92
N SER A 67 -11.31 -3.12 3.05
CA SER A 67 -11.00 -3.47 1.67
C SER A 67 -9.61 -4.09 1.57
N VAL A 68 -9.50 -5.24 0.91
CA VAL A 68 -8.25 -6.02 0.78
C VAL A 68 -7.80 -6.04 -0.68
N PHE A 69 -6.57 -5.61 -0.93
CA PHE A 69 -5.96 -5.65 -2.26
C PHE A 69 -4.62 -6.37 -2.21
N THR A 70 -4.32 -7.20 -3.20
CA THR A 70 -3.02 -7.89 -3.31
C THR A 70 -2.27 -7.39 -4.53
N GLY A 71 -1.03 -6.95 -4.34
CA GLY A 71 -0.13 -6.57 -5.41
C GLY A 71 1.04 -7.54 -5.53
N GLN A 72 1.56 -7.67 -6.74
CA GLN A 72 2.76 -8.43 -7.05
C GLN A 72 3.71 -7.58 -7.90
N ASP A 73 5.00 -7.67 -7.63
CA ASP A 73 6.05 -7.08 -8.47
C ASP A 73 6.26 -8.00 -9.68
N ASP A 74 5.79 -7.56 -10.85
CA ASP A 74 6.21 -8.14 -12.12
C ASP A 74 7.62 -7.61 -12.40
N GLU A 75 8.61 -8.51 -12.35
CA GLU A 75 10.03 -8.20 -12.43
C GLU A 75 10.38 -7.45 -13.75
N VAL A 76 10.34 -6.11 -13.73
CA VAL A 76 10.84 -5.26 -14.80
C VAL A 76 12.21 -4.74 -14.40
N SER A 77 13.22 -5.21 -15.13
CA SER A 77 14.63 -4.81 -15.05
C SER A 77 14.82 -3.30 -15.15
N SER A 78 15.56 -2.74 -14.18
CA SER A 78 16.40 -1.50 -14.20
C SER A 78 15.80 -0.27 -14.89
N ASP A 79 15.50 0.87 -14.26
CA ASP A 79 16.32 1.66 -13.33
C ASP A 79 15.46 2.54 -12.37
N ASP A 80 14.13 2.38 -12.36
CA ASP A 80 13.19 3.13 -11.51
C ASP A 80 12.08 2.19 -10.99
N LYS A 81 12.38 1.47 -9.91
CA LYS A 81 11.51 0.41 -9.39
C LYS A 81 10.37 0.95 -8.53
N ALA A 82 9.30 1.40 -9.19
CA ALA A 82 8.04 1.80 -8.57
C ALA A 82 6.94 0.81 -8.98
N THR A 83 6.47 -0.04 -8.06
CA THR A 83 5.37 -0.98 -8.33
C THR A 83 4.03 -0.37 -7.95
N GLY A 84 3.20 -0.03 -8.94
CA GLY A 84 1.86 0.50 -8.72
C GLY A 84 0.79 -0.58 -8.67
N LEU A 85 -0.10 -0.52 -7.69
CA LEU A 85 -1.35 -1.30 -7.67
C LEU A 85 -2.54 -0.35 -7.92
N ALA A 86 -3.29 -0.54 -9.00
CA ALA A 86 -4.51 0.21 -9.26
C ALA A 86 -5.64 -0.27 -8.34
N ALA A 87 -6.16 0.61 -7.48
CA ALA A 87 -7.38 0.37 -6.74
C ALA A 87 -8.58 0.55 -7.69
N PRO A 88 -9.55 -0.39 -7.74
CA PRO A 88 -10.76 -0.20 -8.50
C PRO A 88 -11.59 0.93 -7.87
N GLY A 89 -12.03 1.87 -8.70
CA GLY A 89 -12.99 2.90 -8.28
C GLY A 89 -14.28 2.25 -7.77
N THR A 90 -14.73 2.65 -6.59
CA THR A 90 -16.04 2.28 -6.04
C THR A 90 -17.13 2.91 -6.92
N GLU A 91 -17.59 2.20 -7.95
CA GLU A 91 -18.80 2.58 -8.66
C GLU A 91 -20.04 2.28 -7.82
N GLY A 92 -20.86 3.31 -7.60
CA GLY A 92 -22.30 3.15 -7.39
C GLY A 92 -22.77 3.15 -5.93
N GLY A 93 -23.30 4.30 -5.51
CA GLY A 93 -24.19 4.37 -4.35
C GLY A 93 -25.45 3.53 -4.56
N ALA A 94 -25.87 2.81 -3.51
CA ALA A 94 -27.22 2.32 -3.38
C ALA A 94 -27.97 3.24 -2.39
N SER A 95 -28.76 4.13 -2.96
CA SER A 95 -29.79 4.89 -2.28
C SER A 95 -30.82 3.99 -1.62
N SER A 96 -31.24 4.37 -0.40
CA SER A 96 -32.62 4.29 0.12
C SER A 96 -33.56 3.20 -0.41
N GLY A 97 -33.92 2.27 0.46
CA GLY A 97 -35.12 1.44 0.32
C GLY A 97 -35.61 0.95 1.68
N LYS A 98 -36.41 1.77 2.38
CA LYS A 98 -37.40 1.26 3.32
C LYS A 98 -38.25 0.22 2.58
N ASN A 99 -38.51 -0.92 3.23
CA ASN A 99 -39.80 -1.62 3.38
C ASN A 99 -39.58 -2.83 4.29
#